data_AF-C3MGA7-F1
#
_entry.id   AF-C3MGA7-F1
#
_cell.length_a   1.000
_cell.length_b   1.000
_cell.length_c   1.000
_cell.angle_alpha   90.00
_cell.angle_beta   90.00
_cell.angle_gamma   90.00
#
_symmetry.space_group_name_H-M   'P 1'
#
loop_
_entity.id
_entity.type
_entity.pdbx_description
1 polymer ?
#
loop_
_entity_poly.entity_id
_entity_poly.type
_entity_poly.pdbx_seq_one_letter_code
_entity_poly.pdbx_strand_id
1 'polypeptide(L)'
;MTRSLATAAECMDAMMAAPAISFKTDFILSSQVAHRAYEPPARIPNEPVNCCRKHRRRTCRAFFSTVEKINVRVLEGCQQGLSRLVSPCGKCFERVRERTIRQGRERAMLTKTSTEVVRQQNSALVLSALRRKGALSHTEIAEQTGLASATISVITAELERSGTIAKTEQHVQGGRGRPRVLFAPRRDCGYVIVVRISSDLVQYSLADYGGVLLDRFEEARSHDTGGTAAFGQVFVAALERLLQRSRIDKQRVLAVSISSKGLVAGDGARLLWSPVFGSEELDFAKLLDEDWRARIMLSNETLLVAQALAAKAERKGDAFKGLAAISLGHSIGLGLARTGRTGELDVSAPNFGHMLHAPSAGLCRCGSYGCIEAAAGFYGILRAAFEVPSDTIPAKFVPLAEMDKIAAGARQGQRMPGYAFRQAGIALGNGISRLLSLYEPMPIFVTGQGTRYFDLLHKGVEEGLAQSLQVRVEGLPEITVVGDEQGLVFDGHLDRALSAVDGDITAAGHA
;
A
#
# COMPACT_ATOMS: atom_id res chain seq x y z
N MET A 1 -14.05 -57.70 -21.83
CA MET A 1 -14.76 -56.91 -20.81
C MET A 1 -15.05 -55.52 -21.37
N THR A 2 -16.28 -55.40 -21.85
CA THR A 2 -17.13 -54.24 -22.15
C THR A 2 -16.78 -52.85 -21.58
N ARG A 3 -16.82 -51.83 -22.47
CA ARG A 3 -17.60 -50.56 -22.49
C ARG A 3 -16.74 -49.41 -23.05
N SER A 4 -16.88 -49.02 -24.32
CA SER A 4 -17.95 -48.25 -24.98
C SER A 4 -17.95 -46.76 -24.61
N LEU A 5 -17.48 -45.94 -25.56
CA LEU A 5 -17.63 -44.48 -25.65
C LEU A 5 -18.67 -44.16 -26.72
N ALA A 6 -19.82 -43.66 -26.29
CA ALA A 6 -20.87 -42.95 -27.04
C ALA A 6 -21.88 -42.51 -25.96
N THR A 7 -22.52 -41.34 -25.93
CA THR A 7 -22.66 -40.19 -26.84
C THR A 7 -23.33 -39.07 -26.03
N ALA A 8 -23.24 -37.84 -26.52
CA ALA A 8 -23.71 -36.59 -25.92
C ALA A 8 -25.26 -36.42 -25.79
N ALA A 9 -25.96 -37.35 -25.14
CA ALA A 9 -27.42 -37.33 -24.99
C ALA A 9 -27.94 -37.31 -23.53
N GLU A 10 -27.07 -37.31 -22.50
CA GLU A 10 -27.51 -37.48 -21.10
C GLU A 10 -27.56 -36.20 -20.23
N CYS A 11 -27.34 -35.00 -20.80
CA CYS A 11 -27.40 -33.76 -20.00
C CYS A 11 -28.67 -32.90 -20.21
N MET A 12 -29.67 -33.36 -20.97
CA MET A 12 -30.89 -32.58 -21.21
C MET A 12 -32.12 -32.96 -20.37
N ASP A 13 -32.09 -34.04 -19.59
CA ASP A 13 -33.28 -34.52 -18.84
C ASP A 13 -33.31 -34.20 -17.34
N ALA A 14 -32.39 -33.37 -16.82
CA ALA A 14 -32.37 -33.01 -15.39
C ALA A 14 -32.98 -31.64 -15.04
N MET A 15 -33.60 -30.93 -16.00
CA MET A 15 -34.17 -29.58 -15.78
C MET A 15 -35.71 -29.49 -15.83
N MET A 16 -36.43 -30.62 -15.78
CA MET A 16 -37.89 -30.62 -15.70
C MET A 16 -38.42 -31.55 -14.59
N ALA A 17 -38.51 -31.04 -13.36
CA ALA A 17 -39.44 -31.52 -12.33
C ALA A 17 -39.72 -30.40 -11.30
N ALA A 18 -40.94 -29.87 -11.30
CA ALA A 18 -41.46 -28.86 -10.37
C ALA A 18 -41.89 -29.48 -9.01
N PRO A 19 -42.29 -28.71 -7.97
CA PRO A 19 -43.60 -28.05 -7.97
C PRO A 19 -43.66 -26.65 -7.33
N ALA A 20 -44.75 -25.95 -7.66
CA ALA A 20 -45.17 -24.63 -7.18
C ALA A 20 -45.71 -24.65 -5.73
N ILE A 21 -45.72 -23.47 -5.06
CA ILE A 21 -46.83 -22.96 -4.21
C ILE A 21 -46.69 -21.43 -4.00
N SER A 22 -47.85 -20.79 -4.20
CA SER A 22 -48.36 -19.40 -4.11
C SER A 22 -47.93 -18.47 -2.95
N PHE A 23 -47.85 -17.13 -3.18
CA PHE A 23 -48.89 -16.14 -2.77
C PHE A 23 -48.53 -14.65 -3.07
N LYS A 24 -49.44 -13.96 -3.80
CA LYS A 24 -49.97 -12.55 -3.71
C LYS A 24 -48.98 -11.36 -3.53
N THR A 25 -49.10 -10.17 -4.15
CA THR A 25 -50.28 -9.35 -4.51
C THR A 25 -49.87 -8.12 -5.38
N ASP A 26 -50.79 -7.68 -6.26
CA ASP A 26 -51.16 -6.32 -6.71
C ASP A 26 -50.24 -5.37 -7.53
N PHE A 27 -50.60 -5.26 -8.83
CA PHE A 27 -51.06 -4.06 -9.58
C PHE A 27 -50.48 -2.66 -9.27
N ILE A 28 -49.91 -1.98 -10.28
CA ILE A 28 -50.54 -0.90 -11.08
C ILE A 28 -49.59 -0.45 -12.23
N LEU A 29 -50.17 -0.35 -13.43
CA LEU A 29 -49.63 0.23 -14.66
C LEU A 29 -49.66 1.76 -14.63
N SER A 30 -48.67 2.43 -15.22
CA SER A 30 -48.96 3.51 -16.18
C SER A 30 -47.86 3.64 -17.23
N SER A 31 -48.31 3.54 -18.46
CA SER A 31 -47.61 3.70 -19.73
C SER A 31 -47.56 5.16 -20.16
N GLN A 32 -46.51 5.57 -20.88
CA GLN A 32 -46.61 6.45 -22.06
C GLN A 32 -45.22 6.67 -22.68
N VAL A 33 -44.92 6.02 -23.81
CA VAL A 33 -43.97 6.55 -24.81
C VAL A 33 -44.54 6.28 -26.19
N ALA A 34 -44.72 7.37 -26.94
CA ALA A 34 -45.31 7.42 -28.26
C ALA A 34 -44.38 6.83 -29.35
N HIS A 35 -45.00 6.15 -30.32
CA HIS A 35 -44.40 5.78 -31.59
C HIS A 35 -44.08 7.02 -32.44
N ARG A 36 -42.85 7.09 -32.96
CA ARG A 36 -42.54 7.86 -34.18
C ARG A 36 -41.74 6.98 -35.13
N ALA A 37 -42.27 6.81 -36.34
CA ALA A 37 -41.66 6.14 -37.47
C ALA A 37 -40.41 6.90 -37.95
N TYR A 38 -39.38 6.16 -38.39
CA TYR A 38 -38.12 6.68 -38.90
C TYR A 38 -38.06 6.45 -40.42
N GLU A 39 -38.03 7.53 -41.19
CA GLU A 39 -37.63 7.53 -42.61
C GLU A 39 -36.09 7.66 -42.72
N PRO A 40 -35.45 7.07 -43.75
CA PRO A 40 -33.99 7.05 -43.85
C PRO A 40 -33.46 8.28 -44.59
N PRO A 41 -32.39 8.96 -44.11
CA PRO A 41 -31.64 9.88 -44.94
C PRO A 41 -30.41 9.23 -45.58
N ALA A 42 -30.01 9.87 -46.68
CA ALA A 42 -29.03 9.48 -47.67
C ALA A 42 -27.57 9.44 -47.19
N ARG A 43 -26.72 8.89 -48.07
CA ARG A 43 -25.26 8.69 -47.98
C ARG A 43 -24.50 9.90 -47.40
N ILE A 44 -23.58 9.62 -46.47
CA ILE A 44 -22.58 10.55 -45.91
C ILE A 44 -21.17 10.12 -46.39
N PRO A 45 -20.23 11.05 -46.68
CA PRO A 45 -18.89 10.74 -47.23
C PRO A 45 -17.87 10.27 -46.17
N ASN A 46 -16.75 9.74 -46.68
CA ASN A 46 -15.61 9.15 -45.96
C ASN A 46 -14.92 10.10 -44.94
N GLU A 47 -14.90 9.71 -43.66
CA GLU A 47 -13.90 10.12 -42.65
C GLU A 47 -13.75 8.99 -41.58
N PRO A 48 -12.55 8.81 -40.97
CA PRO A 48 -12.25 7.64 -40.13
C PRO A 48 -12.84 7.79 -38.71
N VAL A 49 -13.97 7.13 -38.46
CA VAL A 49 -14.63 7.10 -37.15
C VAL A 49 -14.03 6.01 -36.25
N ASN A 50 -13.67 6.41 -35.04
CA ASN A 50 -13.31 5.59 -33.87
C ASN A 50 -14.22 4.33 -33.72
N CYS A 51 -13.68 3.18 -34.10
CA CYS A 51 -14.38 1.89 -33.99
C CYS A 51 -14.33 1.35 -32.55
N CYS A 52 -15.23 1.82 -31.67
CA CYS A 52 -15.48 1.12 -30.42
C CYS A 52 -16.87 1.41 -29.83
N ARG A 53 -17.94 0.87 -30.42
CA ARG A 53 -19.21 0.53 -29.73
C ARG A 53 -20.20 -0.11 -30.72
N LYS A 54 -20.18 -1.45 -30.84
CA LYS A 54 -21.38 -2.33 -30.97
C LYS A 54 -21.11 -3.78 -31.41
N HIS A 55 -19.94 -4.16 -31.93
CA HIS A 55 -19.72 -5.52 -32.49
C HIS A 55 -18.81 -6.46 -31.69
N ARG A 56 -18.58 -6.22 -30.39
CA ARG A 56 -17.45 -6.83 -29.64
C ARG A 56 -17.84 -7.87 -28.56
N ARG A 57 -18.81 -8.75 -28.80
CA ARG A 57 -19.10 -9.86 -27.85
C ARG A 57 -18.92 -11.28 -28.39
N ARG A 58 -18.99 -11.53 -29.71
CA ARG A 58 -18.88 -12.89 -30.27
C ARG A 58 -17.49 -13.24 -30.77
N THR A 59 -16.82 -12.34 -31.51
CA THR A 59 -15.52 -12.63 -32.15
C THR A 59 -14.34 -12.68 -31.17
N CYS A 60 -14.32 -11.85 -30.11
CA CYS A 60 -13.27 -11.91 -29.09
C CYS A 60 -13.32 -13.20 -28.27
N ARG A 61 -14.52 -13.73 -27.94
CA ARG A 61 -14.64 -14.97 -27.14
C ARG A 61 -14.04 -16.18 -27.85
N ALA A 62 -14.21 -16.29 -29.16
CA ALA A 62 -13.65 -17.37 -29.96
C ALA A 62 -12.11 -17.31 -30.07
N PHE A 63 -11.54 -16.10 -30.16
CA PHE A 63 -10.08 -15.92 -30.15
C PHE A 63 -9.46 -16.28 -28.78
N PHE A 64 -10.08 -15.86 -27.68
CA PHE A 64 -9.55 -16.12 -26.33
C PHE A 64 -9.61 -17.61 -25.93
N SER A 65 -10.65 -18.36 -26.31
CA SER A 65 -10.72 -19.80 -25.99
C SER A 65 -9.71 -20.66 -26.76
N THR A 66 -9.21 -20.14 -27.89
CA THR A 66 -8.22 -20.84 -28.73
C THR A 66 -6.79 -20.60 -28.23
N VAL A 67 -6.49 -19.41 -27.70
CA VAL A 67 -5.15 -19.07 -27.16
C VAL A 67 -4.89 -19.71 -25.79
N GLU A 68 -5.92 -19.91 -24.94
CA GLU A 68 -5.78 -20.58 -23.63
C GLU A 68 -5.36 -22.07 -23.72
N LYS A 69 -5.42 -22.68 -24.92
CA LYS A 69 -5.12 -24.11 -25.12
C LYS A 69 -3.74 -24.39 -25.74
N ILE A 70 -2.94 -23.36 -26.05
CA ILE A 70 -1.68 -23.55 -26.78
C ILE A 70 -0.48 -23.45 -25.84
N ASN A 71 0.36 -24.49 -25.85
CA ASN A 71 1.56 -24.61 -25.03
C ASN A 71 2.69 -23.69 -25.57
N VAL A 72 3.56 -23.17 -24.68
CA VAL A 72 4.54 -22.10 -24.98
C VAL A 72 5.51 -22.44 -26.11
N ARG A 73 5.80 -23.72 -26.37
CA ARG A 73 6.69 -24.17 -27.46
C ARG A 73 6.09 -24.09 -28.88
N VAL A 74 4.79 -23.81 -29.03
CA VAL A 74 4.13 -23.77 -30.37
C VAL A 74 4.07 -22.34 -30.94
N LEU A 75 4.36 -21.31 -30.14
CA LEU A 75 4.23 -19.91 -30.55
C LEU A 75 5.35 -19.43 -31.49
N GLU A 76 6.53 -20.06 -31.48
CA GLU A 76 7.64 -19.67 -32.37
C GLU A 76 7.45 -20.18 -33.82
N GLY A 77 6.69 -21.25 -34.04
CA GLY A 77 6.43 -21.81 -35.38
C GLY A 77 5.22 -21.24 -36.11
N CYS A 78 4.41 -20.38 -35.47
CA CYS A 78 3.11 -19.95 -36.01
C CYS A 78 3.07 -18.45 -36.36
N GLN A 79 4.22 -17.84 -36.65
CA GLN A 79 4.28 -16.43 -37.09
C GLN A 79 3.75 -16.21 -38.52
N GLN A 80 3.68 -17.25 -39.36
CA GLN A 80 3.30 -17.09 -40.78
C GLN A 80 1.83 -17.40 -41.11
N GLY A 81 1.05 -17.97 -40.19
CA GLY A 81 -0.34 -18.40 -40.46
C GLY A 81 -1.46 -17.47 -39.97
N LEU A 82 -1.20 -16.61 -38.97
CA LEU A 82 -2.24 -15.86 -38.26
C LEU A 82 -2.43 -14.39 -38.71
N SER A 83 -1.65 -13.93 -39.68
CA SER A 83 -1.71 -12.55 -40.21
C SER A 83 -2.92 -12.27 -41.11
N ARG A 84 -3.78 -13.26 -41.39
CA ARG A 84 -4.90 -13.12 -42.35
C ARG A 84 -6.31 -13.00 -41.77
N LEU A 85 -6.52 -13.07 -40.44
CA LEU A 85 -7.90 -13.11 -39.91
C LEU A 85 -8.32 -12.02 -38.92
N VAL A 86 -7.47 -11.44 -38.09
CA VAL A 86 -7.80 -10.23 -37.31
C VAL A 86 -6.49 -9.59 -36.87
N SER A 87 -6.20 -8.35 -37.26
CA SER A 87 -5.08 -7.59 -36.66
C SER A 87 -5.53 -7.06 -35.28
N PRO A 88 -4.98 -7.55 -34.15
CA PRO A 88 -5.34 -6.98 -32.85
C PRO A 88 -4.79 -5.57 -32.74
N CYS A 89 -5.54 -4.62 -32.16
CA CYS A 89 -4.97 -3.32 -31.83
C CYS A 89 -3.85 -3.52 -30.80
N GLY A 90 -2.74 -2.75 -30.91
CA GLY A 90 -1.56 -2.91 -30.04
C GLY A 90 -1.89 -2.95 -28.54
N LYS A 91 -2.89 -2.18 -28.09
CA LYS A 91 -3.37 -2.15 -26.70
C LYS A 91 -4.01 -3.46 -26.19
N CYS A 92 -4.48 -4.33 -27.09
CA CYS A 92 -4.99 -5.67 -26.72
C CYS A 92 -3.84 -6.68 -26.65
N PHE A 93 -2.81 -6.55 -27.48
CA PHE A 93 -1.63 -7.40 -27.46
C PHE A 93 -0.80 -7.17 -26.19
N GLU A 94 -0.59 -5.89 -25.80
CA GLU A 94 0.08 -5.51 -24.54
C GLU A 94 -0.60 -6.15 -23.32
N ARG A 95 -1.94 -6.08 -23.25
CA ARG A 95 -2.72 -6.62 -22.12
C ARG A 95 -2.66 -8.15 -22.00
N VAL A 96 -2.58 -8.86 -23.13
CA VAL A 96 -2.42 -10.32 -23.12
C VAL A 96 -0.99 -10.66 -22.70
N ARG A 97 0.01 -9.97 -23.24
CA ARG A 97 1.42 -10.13 -22.87
C ARG A 97 1.66 -9.90 -21.37
N GLU A 98 1.10 -8.83 -20.80
CA GLU A 98 1.16 -8.56 -19.35
C GLU A 98 0.50 -9.66 -18.51
N ARG A 99 -0.68 -10.14 -18.92
CA ARG A 99 -1.37 -11.26 -18.24
C ARG A 99 -0.57 -12.55 -18.29
N THR A 100 0.02 -12.87 -19.45
CA THR A 100 0.81 -14.09 -19.64
C THR A 100 2.14 -14.01 -18.89
N ILE A 101 2.79 -12.84 -18.81
CA ILE A 101 3.98 -12.62 -17.97
C ILE A 101 3.63 -12.76 -16.48
N ARG A 102 2.48 -12.22 -16.05
CA ARG A 102 1.99 -12.35 -14.67
C ARG A 102 1.68 -13.79 -14.30
N GLN A 103 0.98 -14.53 -15.16
CA GLN A 103 0.69 -15.96 -14.98
C GLN A 103 1.96 -16.82 -15.07
N GLY A 104 2.96 -16.41 -15.87
CA GLY A 104 4.28 -17.03 -15.91
C GLY A 104 5.08 -16.82 -14.62
N ARG A 105 5.01 -15.62 -14.02
CA ARG A 105 5.59 -15.33 -12.70
C ARG A 105 4.87 -16.07 -11.56
N GLU A 106 3.55 -16.15 -11.59
CA GLU A 106 2.77 -16.98 -10.65
C GLU A 106 3.12 -18.47 -10.78
N ARG A 107 3.25 -18.99 -12.01
CA ARG A 107 3.68 -20.38 -12.23
C ARG A 107 5.12 -20.63 -11.80
N ALA A 108 6.05 -19.72 -12.05
CA ALA A 108 7.45 -19.81 -11.61
C ALA A 108 7.56 -19.78 -10.08
N MET A 109 6.72 -18.98 -9.40
CA MET A 109 6.60 -18.96 -7.94
C MET A 109 6.02 -20.28 -7.39
N LEU A 110 5.16 -20.95 -8.16
CA LEU A 110 4.62 -22.29 -7.88
C LEU A 110 5.56 -23.46 -8.27
N THR A 111 6.71 -23.22 -8.89
CA THR A 111 7.64 -24.29 -9.32
C THR A 111 8.90 -24.44 -8.46
N LYS A 112 9.09 -23.61 -7.42
CA LYS A 112 10.11 -23.89 -6.40
C LYS A 112 9.69 -25.15 -5.63
N THR A 113 10.58 -26.12 -5.51
CA THR A 113 10.34 -27.30 -4.66
C THR A 113 10.07 -26.83 -3.23
N SER A 114 9.06 -27.41 -2.56
CA SER A 114 8.63 -27.05 -1.19
C SER A 114 9.81 -26.86 -0.21
N THR A 115 10.87 -27.66 -0.35
CA THR A 115 12.08 -27.60 0.47
C THR A 115 12.90 -26.32 0.29
N GLU A 116 13.02 -25.78 -0.93
CA GLU A 116 13.79 -24.55 -1.18
C GLU A 116 13.07 -23.33 -0.58
N VAL A 117 11.73 -23.30 -0.70
CA VAL A 117 10.89 -22.25 -0.10
C VAL A 117 11.01 -22.25 1.42
N VAL A 118 10.96 -23.43 2.04
CA VAL A 118 11.14 -23.58 3.50
C VAL A 118 12.54 -23.12 3.93
N ARG A 119 13.59 -23.45 3.17
CA ARG A 119 14.96 -23.01 3.48
C ARG A 119 15.11 -21.49 3.38
N GLN A 120 14.49 -20.87 2.37
CA GLN A 120 14.48 -19.43 2.20
C GLN A 120 13.76 -18.74 3.36
N GLN A 121 12.58 -19.25 3.75
CA GLN A 121 11.81 -18.75 4.89
C GLN A 121 12.60 -18.85 6.20
N ASN A 122 13.22 -20.00 6.46
CA ASN A 122 14.03 -20.19 7.67
C ASN A 122 15.24 -19.25 7.71
N SER A 123 15.88 -19.01 6.56
CA SER A 123 17.01 -18.08 6.46
C SER A 123 16.58 -16.64 6.73
N ALA A 124 15.41 -16.23 6.21
CA ALA A 124 14.84 -14.92 6.48
C ALA A 124 14.47 -14.75 7.97
N LEU A 125 13.95 -15.80 8.62
CA LEU A 125 13.69 -15.79 10.06
C LEU A 125 14.96 -15.53 10.88
N VAL A 126 16.07 -16.21 10.55
CA VAL A 126 17.36 -16.02 11.22
C VAL A 126 17.91 -14.61 11.01
N LEU A 127 17.92 -14.10 9.76
CA LEU A 127 18.36 -12.74 9.47
C LEU A 127 17.53 -11.70 10.24
N SER A 128 16.20 -11.84 10.18
CA SER A 128 15.27 -10.99 10.89
C SER A 128 15.52 -10.99 12.41
N ALA A 129 15.76 -12.15 13.02
CA ALA A 129 16.08 -12.23 14.44
C ALA A 129 17.37 -11.47 14.78
N LEU A 130 18.41 -11.66 13.96
CA LEU A 130 19.71 -10.99 14.12
C LEU A 130 19.62 -9.46 13.95
N ARG A 131 18.81 -8.95 13.01
CA ARG A 131 18.61 -7.50 12.91
C ARG A 131 17.79 -6.93 14.07
N ARG A 132 16.73 -7.63 14.50
CA ARG A 132 15.83 -7.12 15.55
C ARG A 132 16.43 -7.18 16.95
N LYS A 133 17.29 -8.17 17.23
CA LYS A 133 17.88 -8.40 18.57
C LYS A 133 19.38 -8.11 18.64
N GLY A 134 20.05 -7.90 17.50
CA GLY A 134 21.49 -7.69 17.44
C GLY A 134 22.27 -9.00 17.43
N ALA A 135 23.46 -8.99 18.05
CA ALA A 135 24.33 -10.14 18.07
C ALA A 135 23.74 -11.27 18.93
N LEU A 136 23.54 -12.46 18.35
CA LEU A 136 22.95 -13.61 19.05
C LEU A 136 23.88 -14.83 18.99
N SER A 137 23.90 -15.62 20.06
CA SER A 137 24.50 -16.95 20.02
C SER A 137 23.61 -17.94 19.28
N HIS A 138 24.19 -19.07 18.90
CA HIS A 138 23.45 -20.17 18.24
C HIS A 138 22.22 -20.60 19.05
N THR A 139 22.35 -20.72 20.37
CA THR A 139 21.24 -21.05 21.29
C THR A 139 20.16 -19.98 21.30
N GLU A 140 20.52 -18.70 21.34
CA GLU A 140 19.55 -17.60 21.31
C GLU A 140 18.82 -17.53 19.96
N ILE A 141 19.52 -17.76 18.84
CA ILE A 141 18.87 -17.88 17.53
C ILE A 141 17.83 -19.01 17.56
N ALA A 142 18.14 -20.15 18.17
CA ALA A 142 17.20 -21.27 18.30
C ALA A 142 15.97 -20.89 19.13
N GLU A 143 16.17 -20.23 20.26
CA GLU A 143 15.07 -19.77 21.12
C GLU A 143 14.18 -18.73 20.41
N GLN A 144 14.77 -17.79 19.67
CA GLN A 144 14.02 -16.74 18.98
C GLN A 144 13.28 -17.23 17.73
N THR A 145 13.84 -18.22 17.03
CA THR A 145 13.29 -18.69 15.74
C THR A 145 12.48 -19.99 15.85
N GLY A 146 12.65 -20.75 16.94
CA GLY A 146 12.08 -22.09 17.09
C GLY A 146 12.69 -23.15 16.17
N LEU A 147 13.78 -22.83 15.46
CA LEU A 147 14.43 -23.73 14.50
C LEU A 147 15.33 -24.75 15.20
N ALA A 148 15.44 -25.93 14.61
CA ALA A 148 16.35 -26.97 15.09
C ALA A 148 17.82 -26.54 14.97
N SER A 149 18.65 -26.90 15.95
CA SER A 149 20.07 -26.53 16.02
C SER A 149 20.84 -26.82 14.73
N ALA A 150 20.66 -28.00 14.14
CA ALA A 150 21.31 -28.39 12.88
C ALA A 150 20.90 -27.50 11.69
N THR A 151 19.63 -27.05 11.65
CA THR A 151 19.13 -26.15 10.60
C THR A 151 19.82 -24.79 10.71
N ILE A 152 19.94 -24.27 11.94
CA ILE A 152 20.60 -22.99 12.18
C ILE A 152 22.07 -23.04 11.77
N SER A 153 22.80 -24.12 12.07
CA SER A 153 24.21 -24.28 11.67
C SER A 153 24.40 -24.18 10.16
N VAL A 154 23.50 -24.78 9.37
CA VAL A 154 23.57 -24.70 7.91
C VAL A 154 23.31 -23.28 7.44
N ILE A 155 22.26 -22.63 7.97
CA ILE A 155 21.87 -21.27 7.60
C ILE A 155 22.97 -20.26 7.95
N THR A 156 23.50 -20.29 9.17
CA THR A 156 24.53 -19.33 9.59
C THR A 156 25.82 -19.50 8.81
N ALA A 157 26.22 -20.74 8.48
CA ALA A 157 27.38 -20.99 7.64
C ALA A 157 27.23 -20.45 6.21
N GLU A 158 26.02 -20.52 5.63
CA GLU A 158 25.72 -19.96 4.30
C GLU A 158 25.68 -18.43 4.32
N LEU A 159 25.03 -17.85 5.33
CA LEU A 159 24.97 -16.40 5.51
C LEU A 159 26.34 -15.78 5.81
N GLU A 160 27.21 -16.50 6.53
CA GLU A 160 28.60 -16.11 6.77
C GLU A 160 29.40 -16.16 5.46
N ARG A 161 29.27 -17.25 4.69
CA ARG A 161 29.97 -17.42 3.41
C ARG A 161 29.58 -16.36 2.37
N SER A 162 28.31 -15.95 2.35
CA SER A 162 27.83 -14.84 1.50
C SER A 162 28.24 -13.45 2.01
N GLY A 163 28.82 -13.34 3.20
CA GLY A 163 29.20 -12.07 3.81
C GLY A 163 28.01 -11.25 4.32
N THR A 164 26.84 -11.88 4.53
CA THR A 164 25.65 -11.20 5.08
C THR A 164 25.73 -11.05 6.59
N ILE A 165 26.34 -12.02 7.27
CA ILE A 165 26.57 -12.00 8.72
C ILE A 165 28.05 -12.16 9.03
N ALA A 166 28.45 -11.72 10.22
CA ALA A 166 29.78 -11.92 10.78
C ALA A 166 29.70 -12.77 12.04
N LYS A 167 30.71 -13.62 12.21
CA LYS A 167 30.92 -14.44 13.40
C LYS A 167 32.00 -13.80 14.26
N THR A 168 31.70 -13.57 15.54
CA THR A 168 32.67 -13.05 16.53
C THR A 168 32.76 -14.01 17.70
N GLU A 169 33.99 -14.30 18.15
CA GLU A 169 34.22 -15.06 19.37
C GLU A 169 34.34 -14.10 20.56
N GLN A 170 33.44 -14.26 21.52
CA GLN A 170 33.49 -13.54 22.78
C GLN A 170 34.12 -14.43 23.85
N HIS A 171 35.34 -14.08 24.25
CA HIS A 171 35.98 -14.70 25.40
C HIS A 171 35.29 -14.23 26.69
N VAL A 172 34.87 -15.18 27.52
CA VAL A 172 34.34 -14.87 28.85
C VAL A 172 35.49 -14.33 29.70
N GLN A 173 35.42 -13.07 30.13
CA GLN A 173 36.43 -12.51 31.02
C GLN A 173 36.47 -13.32 32.33
N GLY A 174 37.64 -13.91 32.64
CA GLY A 174 37.91 -14.58 33.92
C GLY A 174 37.44 -16.03 34.07
N GLY A 175 36.89 -16.67 33.03
CA GLY A 175 36.32 -18.02 33.11
C GLY A 175 37.04 -19.09 32.27
N ARG A 176 37.11 -20.32 32.79
CA ARG A 176 37.53 -21.53 32.05
C ARG A 176 36.31 -22.06 31.28
N GLY A 177 36.30 -21.97 29.95
CA GLY A 177 35.19 -22.42 29.09
C GLY A 177 35.43 -22.11 27.61
N ARG A 178 34.70 -22.78 26.71
CA ARG A 178 34.79 -22.52 25.26
C ARG A 178 34.25 -21.11 24.95
N PRO A 179 34.94 -20.29 24.13
CA PRO A 179 34.45 -18.96 23.75
C PRO A 179 33.03 -19.01 23.22
N ARG A 180 32.20 -18.02 23.61
CA ARG A 180 30.83 -17.90 23.11
C ARG A 180 30.90 -17.33 21.70
N VAL A 181 30.33 -18.04 20.74
CA VAL A 181 30.22 -17.56 19.36
C VAL A 181 28.95 -16.73 19.23
N LEU A 182 29.10 -15.49 18.75
CA LEU A 182 28.01 -14.61 18.39
C LEU A 182 27.97 -14.39 16.89
N PHE A 183 26.76 -14.34 16.34
CA PHE A 183 26.49 -13.96 14.96
C PHE A 183 25.82 -12.59 14.97
N ALA A 184 26.20 -11.72 14.04
CA ALA A 184 25.60 -10.41 13.86
C ALA A 184 25.49 -10.04 12.38
N PRO A 185 24.52 -9.22 11.95
CA PRO A 185 24.46 -8.72 10.58
C PRO A 185 25.72 -7.93 10.24
N ARG A 186 26.29 -8.15 9.05
CA ARG A 186 27.32 -7.25 8.52
C ARG A 186 26.66 -5.98 8.04
N ARG A 187 26.85 -4.90 8.81
CA ARG A 187 26.23 -3.59 8.51
C ARG A 187 26.57 -3.08 7.12
N ASP A 188 27.78 -3.37 6.64
CA ASP A 188 28.30 -2.95 5.34
C ASP A 188 27.91 -3.87 4.16
N CYS A 189 27.10 -4.92 4.35
CA CYS A 189 26.72 -5.80 3.24
C CYS A 189 25.76 -5.13 2.23
N GLY A 190 25.19 -3.98 2.59
CA GLY A 190 24.49 -3.09 1.68
C GLY A 190 23.77 -1.96 2.41
N TYR A 191 23.09 -1.12 1.63
CA TYR A 191 22.46 0.10 2.13
C TYR A 191 21.01 0.22 1.65
N VAL A 192 20.19 0.93 2.43
CA VAL A 192 18.82 1.25 2.09
C VAL A 192 18.67 2.77 2.09
N ILE A 193 18.04 3.30 1.05
CA ILE A 193 17.59 4.69 1.04
C ILE A 193 16.12 4.74 1.42
N VAL A 194 15.78 5.65 2.32
CA VAL A 194 14.41 5.95 2.74
C VAL A 194 14.06 7.36 2.26
N VAL A 195 12.94 7.49 1.56
CA VAL A 195 12.46 8.78 1.07
C VAL A 195 11.03 9.02 1.56
N ARG A 196 10.82 10.07 2.35
CA ARG A 196 9.49 10.49 2.80
C ARG A 196 9.02 11.69 2.00
N ILE A 197 7.98 11.53 1.19
CA ILE A 197 7.37 12.58 0.39
C ILE A 197 6.15 13.13 1.13
N SER A 198 6.36 14.22 1.88
CA SER A 198 5.29 14.95 2.58
C SER A 198 4.71 16.07 1.72
N SER A 199 3.72 16.81 2.24
CA SER A 199 3.09 17.90 1.48
C SER A 199 4.00 19.12 1.35
N ASP A 200 4.82 19.41 2.36
CA ASP A 200 5.70 20.58 2.48
C ASP A 200 7.17 20.30 2.15
N LEU A 201 7.64 19.06 2.32
CA LEU A 201 9.03 18.70 2.14
C LEU A 201 9.20 17.27 1.63
N VAL A 202 10.41 16.96 1.15
CA VAL A 202 10.89 15.61 0.91
C VAL A 202 12.11 15.36 1.79
N GLN A 203 12.07 14.29 2.58
CA GLN A 203 13.19 13.87 3.42
C GLN A 203 13.87 12.66 2.79
N TYR A 204 15.20 12.72 2.67
CA TYR A 204 16.03 11.63 2.16
C TYR A 204 16.93 11.14 3.30
N SER A 205 16.92 9.85 3.57
CA SER A 205 17.73 9.22 4.61
C SER A 205 18.46 8.00 4.05
N LEU A 206 19.72 7.82 4.40
CA LEU A 206 20.52 6.64 4.09
C LEU A 206 20.72 5.83 5.36
N ALA A 207 20.43 4.54 5.32
CA ALA A 207 20.72 3.61 6.41
C ALA A 207 21.54 2.42 5.91
N ASP A 208 22.33 1.83 6.82
CA ASP A 208 23.01 0.56 6.56
C ASP A 208 22.09 -0.65 6.78
N TYR A 209 22.60 -1.85 6.48
CA TYR A 209 21.82 -3.09 6.63
C TYR A 209 21.46 -3.43 8.09
N GLY A 210 22.19 -2.86 9.06
CA GLY A 210 21.83 -2.94 10.48
C GLY A 210 20.69 -2.00 10.86
N GLY A 211 20.20 -1.16 9.94
CA GLY A 211 19.17 -0.15 10.19
C GLY A 211 19.70 1.13 10.83
N VAL A 212 21.02 1.33 10.86
CA VAL A 212 21.59 2.56 11.44
C VAL A 212 21.58 3.67 10.40
N LEU A 213 21.02 4.83 10.78
CA LEU A 213 21.02 6.05 9.97
C LEU A 213 22.46 6.57 9.80
N LEU A 214 22.88 6.76 8.55
CA LEU A 214 24.20 7.25 8.16
C LEU A 214 24.18 8.71 7.71
N ASP A 215 23.18 9.10 6.91
CA ASP A 215 22.99 10.47 6.44
C ASP A 215 21.50 10.79 6.31
N ARG A 216 21.15 12.07 6.48
CA ARG A 216 19.79 12.59 6.31
C ARG A 216 19.85 14.05 5.87
N PHE A 217 18.97 14.42 4.94
CA PHE A 217 18.64 15.81 4.67
C PHE A 217 17.19 15.97 4.22
N GLU A 218 16.71 17.21 4.23
CA GLU A 218 15.38 17.59 3.76
C GLU A 218 15.47 18.65 2.67
N GLU A 219 14.52 18.62 1.75
CA GLU A 219 14.31 19.65 0.74
C GLU A 219 12.87 20.13 0.78
N ALA A 220 12.68 21.45 0.67
CA ALA A 220 11.35 22.01 0.53
C ALA A 220 10.70 21.48 -0.75
N ARG A 221 9.42 21.10 -0.67
CA ARG A 221 8.68 20.61 -1.82
C ARG A 221 8.17 21.80 -2.62
N SER A 222 8.62 21.92 -3.86
CA SER A 222 8.02 22.90 -4.76
C SER A 222 6.58 22.51 -5.10
N HIS A 223 5.70 23.51 -5.14
CA HIS A 223 4.30 23.40 -5.55
C HIS A 223 4.05 24.01 -6.93
N ASP A 224 5.12 24.33 -7.66
CA ASP A 224 5.07 24.93 -8.99
C ASP A 224 4.55 23.98 -10.08
N THR A 225 4.48 24.50 -11.31
CA THR A 225 3.85 23.88 -12.48
C THR A 225 4.67 22.79 -13.16
N GLY A 226 5.81 22.37 -12.59
CA GLY A 226 6.73 21.40 -13.22
C GLY A 226 6.23 19.95 -13.29
N GLY A 227 5.13 19.63 -12.59
CA GLY A 227 4.50 18.31 -12.63
C GLY A 227 5.38 17.18 -12.08
N THR A 228 5.08 15.94 -12.45
CA THR A 228 5.83 14.76 -11.98
C THR A 228 7.19 14.63 -12.66
N ALA A 229 7.36 15.18 -13.87
CA ALA A 229 8.63 15.16 -14.59
C ALA A 229 9.72 16.00 -13.89
N ALA A 230 9.41 17.25 -13.53
CA ALA A 230 10.36 18.10 -12.79
C ALA A 230 10.68 17.53 -11.41
N PHE A 231 9.67 17.00 -10.72
CA PHE A 231 9.87 16.32 -9.44
C PHE A 231 10.78 15.09 -9.58
N GLY A 232 10.62 14.29 -10.64
CA GLY A 232 11.46 13.14 -10.91
C GLY A 232 12.94 13.50 -11.07
N GLN A 233 13.24 14.60 -11.76
CA GLN A 233 14.61 15.09 -11.93
C GLN A 233 15.24 15.51 -10.59
N VAL A 234 14.50 16.29 -9.79
CA VAL A 234 14.96 16.69 -8.44
C VAL A 234 15.15 15.47 -7.54
N PHE A 235 14.22 14.51 -7.62
CA PHE A 235 14.29 13.27 -6.84
C PHE A 235 15.56 12.47 -7.13
N VAL A 236 15.90 12.25 -8.41
CA VAL A 236 17.13 11.52 -8.79
C VAL A 236 18.38 12.28 -8.35
N ALA A 237 18.44 13.58 -8.60
CA ALA A 237 19.57 14.41 -8.18
C ALA A 237 19.78 14.38 -6.65
N ALA A 238 18.70 14.36 -5.87
CA ALA A 238 18.76 14.25 -4.42
C ALA A 238 19.31 12.88 -3.96
N LEU A 239 18.92 11.78 -4.62
CA LEU A 239 19.47 10.45 -4.36
C LEU A 239 20.97 10.38 -4.66
N GLU A 240 21.40 10.91 -5.80
CA GLU A 240 22.82 10.96 -6.18
C GLU A 240 23.63 11.81 -5.17
N ARG A 241 23.08 12.96 -4.76
CA ARG A 241 23.72 13.82 -3.75
C ARG A 241 23.86 13.10 -2.40
N LEU A 242 22.85 12.34 -1.98
CA LEU A 242 22.89 11.55 -0.73
C LEU A 242 24.04 10.54 -0.77
N LEU A 243 24.18 9.83 -1.90
CA LEU A 243 25.23 8.83 -2.10
C LEU A 243 26.62 9.46 -2.21
N GLN A 244 26.75 10.58 -2.92
CA GLN A 244 28.01 11.32 -3.05
C GLN A 244 28.52 11.81 -1.70
N ARG A 245 27.65 12.42 -0.88
CA ARG A 245 27.97 12.88 0.48
C ARG A 245 28.45 11.72 1.36
N SER A 246 27.80 10.57 1.22
CA SER A 246 28.07 9.36 2.02
C SER A 246 29.20 8.51 1.47
N ARG A 247 29.73 8.83 0.28
CA ARG A 247 30.75 8.05 -0.44
C ARG A 247 30.34 6.59 -0.66
N ILE A 248 29.06 6.36 -0.97
CA ILE A 248 28.49 5.04 -1.24
C ILE A 248 28.19 4.91 -2.73
N ASP A 249 28.61 3.79 -3.32
CA ASP A 249 28.27 3.45 -4.72
C ASP A 249 26.79 3.07 -4.82
N LYS A 250 26.09 3.58 -5.86
CA LYS A 250 24.68 3.27 -6.13
C LYS A 250 24.40 1.77 -6.30
N GLN A 251 25.37 0.98 -6.75
CA GLN A 251 25.25 -0.48 -6.87
C GLN A 251 25.19 -1.20 -5.51
N ARG A 252 25.61 -0.55 -4.42
CA ARG A 252 25.52 -1.09 -3.05
C ARG A 252 24.19 -0.76 -2.37
N VAL A 253 23.32 0.01 -3.02
CA VAL A 253 21.97 0.27 -2.53
C VAL A 253 21.09 -0.92 -2.89
N LEU A 254 20.59 -1.61 -1.87
CA LEU A 254 19.76 -2.81 -2.02
C LEU A 254 18.28 -2.45 -2.18
N ALA A 255 17.83 -1.35 -1.59
CA ALA A 255 16.46 -0.88 -1.71
C ALA A 255 16.34 0.65 -1.61
N VAL A 256 15.38 1.22 -2.34
CA VAL A 256 14.88 2.58 -2.17
C VAL A 256 13.42 2.50 -1.74
N SER A 257 13.18 2.78 -0.45
CA SER A 257 11.87 2.73 0.20
C SER A 257 11.28 4.14 0.24
N ILE A 258 10.17 4.35 -0.46
CA ILE A 258 9.55 5.65 -0.73
C ILE A 258 8.18 5.67 -0.08
N SER A 259 7.82 6.74 0.63
CA SER A 259 6.46 6.97 1.10
C SER A 259 5.88 8.22 0.49
N SER A 260 4.59 8.16 0.19
CA SER A 260 3.81 9.31 -0.24
C SER A 260 2.38 9.18 0.27
N LYS A 261 1.72 10.31 0.45
CA LYS A 261 0.25 10.34 0.52
C LYS A 261 -0.32 10.22 -0.89
N GLY A 262 -1.34 9.37 -1.07
CA GLY A 262 -1.94 9.12 -2.37
C GLY A 262 -2.24 7.64 -2.63
N LEU A 263 -2.63 7.36 -3.87
CA LEU A 263 -2.95 6.02 -4.35
C LEU A 263 -1.71 5.39 -4.99
N VAL A 264 -1.24 4.29 -4.39
CA VAL A 264 -0.10 3.51 -4.87
C VAL A 264 -0.60 2.36 -5.75
N ALA A 265 0.05 2.13 -6.88
CA ALA A 265 -0.24 0.98 -7.74
C ALA A 265 0.12 -0.35 -7.06
N GLY A 266 -0.55 -1.43 -7.45
CA GLY A 266 -0.32 -2.76 -6.87
C GLY A 266 1.06 -3.37 -7.15
N ASP A 267 1.84 -2.78 -8.05
CA ASP A 267 3.25 -3.13 -8.27
C ASP A 267 4.20 -2.54 -7.21
N GLY A 268 3.72 -1.58 -6.41
CA GLY A 268 4.51 -0.94 -5.37
C GLY A 268 5.63 -0.04 -5.89
N ALA A 269 5.54 0.49 -7.11
CA ALA A 269 6.54 1.43 -7.65
C ALA A 269 5.95 2.71 -8.25
N ARG A 270 4.63 2.72 -8.51
CA ARG A 270 3.97 3.84 -9.19
C ARG A 270 2.96 4.56 -8.30
N LEU A 271 3.05 5.88 -8.29
CA LEU A 271 2.08 6.76 -7.66
C LEU A 271 1.02 7.13 -8.70
N LEU A 272 -0.20 6.61 -8.53
CA LEU A 272 -1.31 6.79 -9.48
C LEU A 272 -2.09 8.09 -9.24
N TRP A 273 -2.12 8.53 -7.98
CA TRP A 273 -2.78 9.78 -7.61
C TRP A 273 -2.16 10.33 -6.33
N SER A 274 -2.05 11.66 -6.21
CA SER A 274 -1.73 12.32 -4.94
C SER A 274 -2.40 13.68 -4.79
N PRO A 275 -2.52 14.22 -3.57
CA PRO A 275 -3.05 15.57 -3.35
C PRO A 275 -2.33 16.69 -4.09
N VAL A 276 -1.05 16.49 -4.44
CA VAL A 276 -0.20 17.51 -5.07
C VAL A 276 -0.19 17.37 -6.60
N PHE A 277 -0.03 16.14 -7.11
CA PHE A 277 0.07 15.83 -8.55
C PHE A 277 -1.28 15.52 -9.20
N GLY A 278 -2.36 15.38 -8.41
CA GLY A 278 -3.64 14.92 -8.94
C GLY A 278 -3.47 13.54 -9.58
N SER A 279 -3.98 13.37 -10.79
CA SER A 279 -3.91 12.11 -11.56
C SER A 279 -2.67 11.98 -12.46
N GLU A 280 -1.69 12.88 -12.34
CA GLU A 280 -0.42 12.73 -13.04
C GLU A 280 0.39 11.60 -12.37
N GLU A 281 0.59 10.50 -13.12
CA GLU A 281 1.28 9.31 -12.63
C GLU A 281 2.79 9.55 -12.52
N LEU A 282 3.42 8.98 -11.48
CA LEU A 282 4.88 8.97 -11.32
C LEU A 282 5.37 7.55 -11.08
N ASP A 283 6.24 7.07 -11.98
CA ASP A 283 6.83 5.75 -11.94
C ASP A 283 8.27 5.83 -11.43
N PHE A 284 8.48 5.56 -10.14
CA PHE A 284 9.80 5.68 -9.51
C PHE A 284 10.80 4.65 -10.05
N ALA A 285 10.34 3.51 -10.55
CA ALA A 285 11.23 2.52 -11.14
C ALA A 285 11.82 2.99 -12.47
N LYS A 286 11.09 3.83 -13.22
CA LYS A 286 11.59 4.42 -14.48
C LYS A 286 12.47 5.66 -14.29
N LEU A 287 12.51 6.22 -13.08
CA LEU A 287 13.36 7.37 -12.80
C LEU A 287 14.83 6.98 -12.63
N LEU A 288 15.10 5.75 -12.18
CA LEU A 288 16.45 5.28 -11.92
C LEU A 288 17.04 4.60 -13.16
N ASP A 289 18.31 4.86 -13.42
CA ASP A 289 19.07 4.21 -14.50
C ASP A 289 19.44 2.75 -14.17
N GLU A 290 20.01 2.04 -15.15
CA GLU A 290 20.35 0.62 -15.06
C GLU A 290 21.47 0.31 -14.03
N ASP A 291 22.23 1.30 -13.57
CA ASP A 291 23.26 1.07 -12.55
C ASP A 291 22.64 0.90 -11.15
N TRP A 292 21.40 1.35 -10.94
CA TRP A 292 20.67 1.10 -9.71
C TRP A 292 20.20 -0.34 -9.67
N ARG A 293 20.81 -1.14 -8.78
CA ARG A 293 20.35 -2.51 -8.47
C ARG A 293 19.26 -2.55 -7.40
N ALA A 294 18.87 -1.38 -6.91
CA ALA A 294 17.99 -1.23 -5.78
C ALA A 294 16.55 -1.64 -6.12
N ARG A 295 15.92 -2.38 -5.22
CA ARG A 295 14.47 -2.60 -5.27
C ARG A 295 13.74 -1.29 -4.93
N ILE A 296 12.77 -0.91 -5.76
CA ILE A 296 11.89 0.23 -5.48
C ILE A 296 10.65 -0.24 -4.73
N MET A 297 10.34 0.46 -3.64
CA MET A 297 9.18 0.16 -2.81
C MET A 297 8.46 1.45 -2.44
N LEU A 298 7.29 1.68 -3.01
CA LEU A 298 6.41 2.79 -2.70
C LEU A 298 5.32 2.31 -1.73
N SER A 299 5.16 3.01 -0.62
CA SER A 299 4.16 2.72 0.41
C SER A 299 3.34 3.96 0.75
N ASN A 300 2.11 3.75 1.21
CA ASN A 300 1.38 4.82 1.87
C ASN A 300 2.02 5.09 3.25
N GLU A 301 2.18 6.35 3.62
CA GLU A 301 2.78 6.76 4.89
C GLU A 301 2.11 6.11 6.12
N THR A 302 0.77 6.01 6.14
CA THR A 302 0.06 5.42 7.29
C THR A 302 0.22 3.90 7.39
N LEU A 303 0.53 3.21 6.28
CA LEU A 303 0.91 1.80 6.30
C LEU A 303 2.16 1.61 7.16
N LEU A 304 3.16 2.48 6.96
CA LEU A 304 4.44 2.40 7.66
C LEU A 304 4.28 2.73 9.15
N VAL A 305 3.44 3.72 9.47
CA VAL A 305 3.10 4.05 10.87
C VAL A 305 2.46 2.86 11.57
N ALA A 306 1.48 2.22 10.95
CA ALA A 306 0.81 1.05 11.52
C ALA A 306 1.79 -0.13 11.70
N GLN A 307 2.68 -0.35 10.72
CA GLN A 307 3.72 -1.38 10.80
C GLN A 307 4.69 -1.12 11.97
N ALA A 308 5.18 0.10 12.13
CA ALA A 308 6.09 0.46 13.22
C ALA A 308 5.45 0.32 14.60
N LEU A 309 4.19 0.73 14.74
CA LEU A 309 3.43 0.57 15.98
C LEU A 309 3.22 -0.90 16.34
N ALA A 310 2.87 -1.74 15.36
CA ALA A 310 2.72 -3.18 15.58
C ALA A 310 4.04 -3.83 16.01
N ALA A 311 5.15 -3.54 15.32
CA ALA A 311 6.47 -4.02 15.71
C ALA A 311 6.91 -3.54 17.11
N LYS A 312 6.46 -2.36 17.55
CA LYS A 312 6.70 -1.87 18.91
C LYS A 312 5.84 -2.61 19.95
N ALA A 313 4.59 -2.93 19.64
CA ALA A 313 3.72 -3.73 20.51
C ALA A 313 4.26 -5.16 20.68
N GLU A 314 4.68 -5.80 19.59
CA GLU A 314 5.31 -7.13 19.64
C GLU A 314 6.57 -7.13 20.52
N ARG A 315 7.42 -6.10 20.42
CA ARG A 315 8.64 -6.00 21.25
C ARG A 315 8.36 -5.85 22.74
N LYS A 316 7.20 -5.33 23.12
CA LYS A 316 6.79 -5.23 24.54
C LYS A 316 6.24 -6.54 25.09
N GLY A 317 5.99 -7.54 24.24
CA GLY A 317 5.36 -8.79 24.64
C GLY A 317 3.84 -8.69 24.83
N ASP A 318 3.22 -7.60 24.32
CA ASP A 318 1.77 -7.43 24.36
C ASP A 318 1.11 -8.43 23.39
N ALA A 319 -0.02 -9.02 23.78
CA ALA A 319 -0.82 -9.85 22.88
C ALA A 319 -1.44 -8.98 21.78
N PHE A 320 -0.71 -8.82 20.66
CA PHE A 320 -1.12 -7.98 19.54
C PHE A 320 -2.28 -8.62 18.77
N LYS A 321 -3.46 -8.00 18.85
CA LYS A 321 -4.64 -8.39 18.06
C LYS A 321 -4.83 -7.50 16.83
N GLY A 322 -4.51 -6.22 16.97
CA GLY A 322 -4.52 -5.25 15.89
C GLY A 322 -4.55 -3.82 16.41
N LEU A 323 -4.35 -2.86 15.50
CA LEU A 323 -4.46 -1.43 15.76
C LEU A 323 -4.86 -0.66 14.49
N ALA A 324 -5.35 0.55 14.71
CA ALA A 324 -5.56 1.55 13.68
C ALA A 324 -4.66 2.76 13.93
N ALA A 325 -3.99 3.27 12.89
CA ALA A 325 -3.20 4.49 12.92
C ALA A 325 -3.81 5.54 11.99
N ILE A 326 -4.30 6.65 12.54
CA ILE A 326 -4.97 7.71 11.79
C ILE A 326 -4.05 8.93 11.75
N SER A 327 -3.54 9.24 10.55
CA SER A 327 -2.74 10.45 10.33
C SER A 327 -3.64 11.63 10.04
N LEU A 328 -3.55 12.66 10.88
CA LEU A 328 -4.26 13.93 10.74
C LEU A 328 -3.30 15.01 10.24
N GLY A 329 -3.77 15.88 9.33
CA GLY A 329 -2.98 17.01 8.85
C GLY A 329 -3.48 17.55 7.51
N HIS A 330 -2.53 17.83 6.60
CA HIS A 330 -2.86 18.23 5.22
C HIS A 330 -3.74 17.22 4.50
N SER A 331 -3.55 15.93 4.78
CA SER A 331 -4.35 14.82 4.25
C SER A 331 -4.70 13.88 5.39
N ILE A 332 -5.81 13.16 5.25
CA ILE A 332 -6.30 12.21 6.26
C ILE A 332 -6.04 10.78 5.79
N GLY A 333 -5.24 10.03 6.54
CA GLY A 333 -4.87 8.66 6.21
C GLY A 333 -5.24 7.67 7.31
N LEU A 334 -5.37 6.40 6.94
CA LEU A 334 -5.55 5.28 7.87
C LEU A 334 -4.55 4.18 7.54
N GLY A 335 -3.87 3.68 8.56
CA GLY A 335 -3.11 2.44 8.55
C GLY A 335 -3.79 1.44 9.47
N LEU A 336 -3.81 0.18 9.08
CA LEU A 336 -4.35 -0.93 9.87
C LEU A 336 -3.27 -1.99 9.97
N ALA A 337 -2.99 -2.45 11.17
CA ALA A 337 -2.11 -3.59 11.41
C ALA A 337 -2.87 -4.62 12.23
N ARG A 338 -2.88 -5.88 11.81
CA ARG A 338 -3.60 -6.97 12.47
C ARG A 338 -2.82 -8.27 12.36
N THR A 339 -3.10 -9.19 13.27
CA THR A 339 -2.58 -10.55 13.14
C THR A 339 -3.46 -11.33 12.16
N GLY A 340 -2.85 -11.79 11.07
CA GLY A 340 -3.48 -12.62 10.04
C GLY A 340 -3.79 -14.02 10.57
N ARG A 341 -4.54 -14.79 9.77
CA ARG A 341 -4.97 -16.17 10.14
C ARG A 341 -3.81 -17.13 10.40
N THR A 342 -2.67 -16.88 9.76
CA THR A 342 -1.43 -17.65 9.85
C THR A 342 -0.52 -17.14 10.96
N GLY A 343 -0.94 -16.14 11.74
CA GLY A 343 -0.14 -15.49 12.78
C GLY A 343 0.81 -14.41 12.26
N GLU A 344 0.85 -14.17 10.95
CA GLU A 344 1.68 -13.12 10.36
C GLU A 344 1.06 -11.73 10.51
N LEU A 345 1.88 -10.68 10.49
CA LEU A 345 1.40 -9.31 10.56
C LEU A 345 0.83 -8.86 9.19
N ASP A 346 -0.48 -8.64 9.13
CA ASP A 346 -1.20 -8.05 7.99
C ASP A 346 -1.30 -6.53 8.18
N VAL A 347 -0.63 -5.76 7.31
CA VAL A 347 -0.64 -4.30 7.34
C VAL A 347 -1.20 -3.72 6.04
N SER A 348 -2.16 -2.82 6.16
CA SER A 348 -2.80 -2.14 5.02
C SER A 348 -3.02 -0.66 5.29
N ALA A 349 -3.23 0.11 4.22
CA ALA A 349 -3.61 1.53 4.30
C ALA A 349 -4.78 1.83 3.38
N PRO A 350 -6.03 1.56 3.82
CA PRO A 350 -7.22 1.87 3.03
C PRO A 350 -7.40 3.40 2.85
N ASN A 351 -8.10 3.79 1.79
CA ASN A 351 -8.36 5.20 1.44
C ASN A 351 -9.43 5.86 2.34
N PHE A 352 -9.23 5.80 3.66
CA PHE A 352 -10.16 6.28 4.68
C PHE A 352 -10.54 7.76 4.50
N GLY A 353 -9.56 8.64 4.24
CA GLY A 353 -9.82 10.06 4.02
C GLY A 353 -10.77 10.35 2.86
N HIS A 354 -10.86 9.45 1.86
CA HIS A 354 -11.74 9.61 0.71
C HIS A 354 -13.08 8.87 0.85
N MET A 355 -13.33 8.20 1.98
CA MET A 355 -14.64 7.66 2.29
C MET A 355 -15.67 8.80 2.35
N LEU A 356 -16.83 8.60 1.73
CA LEU A 356 -17.89 9.59 1.70
C LEU A 356 -18.53 9.69 3.10
N HIS A 357 -18.44 10.88 3.68
CA HIS A 357 -18.99 11.25 4.98
C HIS A 357 -20.35 11.92 4.84
N ALA A 358 -20.41 13.07 4.18
CA ALA A 358 -21.63 13.86 4.00
C ALA A 358 -21.47 14.81 2.80
N PRO A 359 -22.48 14.98 1.93
CA PRO A 359 -22.38 15.91 0.79
C PRO A 359 -22.01 17.34 1.20
N SER A 360 -22.45 17.78 2.38
CA SER A 360 -22.14 19.09 2.96
C SER A 360 -20.66 19.31 3.28
N ALA A 361 -19.84 18.25 3.36
CA ALA A 361 -18.40 18.40 3.57
C ALA A 361 -17.65 18.95 2.35
N GLY A 362 -18.33 19.14 1.21
CA GLY A 362 -17.81 19.88 0.05
C GLY A 362 -16.83 19.10 -0.83
N LEU A 363 -16.31 19.79 -1.84
CA LEU A 363 -15.38 19.27 -2.85
C LEU A 363 -14.07 18.84 -2.18
N CYS A 364 -13.61 17.65 -2.55
CA CYS A 364 -12.34 17.06 -2.14
C CYS A 364 -11.31 17.19 -3.28
N ARG A 365 -10.02 17.17 -2.93
CA ARG A 365 -8.92 17.12 -3.92
C ARG A 365 -8.96 15.90 -4.84
N CYS A 366 -9.64 14.82 -4.45
CA CYS A 366 -9.83 13.66 -5.31
C CYS A 366 -10.93 13.86 -6.38
N GLY A 367 -11.64 15.00 -6.36
CA GLY A 367 -12.73 15.33 -7.28
C GLY A 367 -14.13 14.92 -6.79
N SER A 368 -14.22 14.10 -5.75
CA SER A 368 -15.51 13.74 -5.13
C SER A 368 -16.01 14.82 -4.18
N TYR A 369 -17.32 14.77 -3.88
CA TYR A 369 -17.93 15.58 -2.84
C TYR A 369 -18.15 14.77 -1.58
N GLY A 370 -17.84 15.37 -0.44
CA GLY A 370 -18.24 14.86 0.85
C GLY A 370 -17.28 13.86 1.49
N CYS A 371 -16.03 13.77 1.02
CA CYS A 371 -15.01 12.93 1.65
C CYS A 371 -14.74 13.36 3.11
N ILE A 372 -14.32 12.42 3.97
CA ILE A 372 -13.84 12.75 5.34
C ILE A 372 -12.74 13.81 5.30
N GLU A 373 -11.77 13.66 4.40
CA GLU A 373 -10.69 14.61 4.22
C GLU A 373 -11.20 16.00 3.81
N ALA A 374 -12.32 16.09 3.09
CA ALA A 374 -12.93 17.36 2.72
C ALA A 374 -13.49 18.13 3.92
N ALA A 375 -13.87 17.42 4.99
CA ALA A 375 -14.26 18.03 6.27
C ALA A 375 -13.06 18.25 7.20
N ALA A 376 -12.20 17.24 7.34
CA ALA A 376 -11.25 17.16 8.45
C ALA A 376 -9.78 17.44 8.08
N GLY A 377 -9.44 17.45 6.79
CA GLY A 377 -8.12 17.92 6.36
C GLY A 377 -7.96 19.41 6.62
N PHE A 378 -6.73 19.91 6.69
CA PHE A 378 -6.46 21.33 6.96
C PHE A 378 -7.20 22.29 6.01
N TYR A 379 -7.34 21.95 4.73
CA TYR A 379 -8.13 22.76 3.80
C TYR A 379 -9.64 22.74 4.09
N GLY A 380 -10.15 21.64 4.64
CA GLY A 380 -11.55 21.50 5.05
C GLY A 380 -11.87 22.35 6.27
N ILE A 381 -10.99 22.32 7.27
CA ILE A 381 -11.07 23.18 8.46
C ILE A 381 -10.95 24.66 8.06
N LEU A 382 -9.98 25.00 7.21
CA LEU A 382 -9.83 26.36 6.68
C LEU A 382 -11.11 26.83 5.97
N ARG A 383 -11.64 26.01 5.05
CA ARG A 383 -12.88 26.32 4.32
C ARG A 383 -14.04 26.58 5.27
N ALA A 384 -14.23 25.72 6.27
CA ALA A 384 -15.32 25.87 7.25
C ALA A 384 -15.13 27.09 8.16
N ALA A 385 -13.90 27.39 8.57
CA ALA A 385 -13.60 28.52 9.44
C ALA A 385 -13.84 29.89 8.77
N PHE A 386 -13.67 29.96 7.45
CA PHE A 386 -13.85 31.17 6.64
C PHE A 386 -15.14 31.15 5.79
N GLU A 387 -16.03 30.18 6.01
CA GLU A 387 -17.32 30.07 5.30
C GLU A 387 -17.19 30.07 3.77
N VAL A 388 -16.10 29.49 3.27
CA VAL A 388 -15.81 29.42 1.83
C VAL A 388 -16.78 28.41 1.17
N PRO A 389 -17.32 28.71 -0.04
CA PRO A 389 -18.25 27.82 -0.73
C PRO A 389 -17.74 26.39 -0.87
N SER A 390 -18.64 25.42 -0.73
CA SER A 390 -18.29 24.01 -0.64
C SER A 390 -17.74 23.42 -1.95
N ASP A 391 -18.01 24.05 -3.09
CA ASP A 391 -17.50 23.71 -4.43
C ASP A 391 -16.19 24.40 -4.79
N THR A 392 -15.65 25.26 -3.91
CA THR A 392 -14.35 25.90 -4.12
C THR A 392 -13.25 24.86 -4.27
N ILE A 393 -12.40 25.03 -5.28
CA ILE A 393 -11.24 24.16 -5.53
C ILE A 393 -10.34 24.16 -4.28
N PRO A 394 -10.13 23.01 -3.63
CA PRO A 394 -9.32 22.94 -2.43
C PRO A 394 -7.86 23.33 -2.66
N ALA A 395 -7.26 24.01 -1.67
CA ALA A 395 -5.83 24.25 -1.65
C ALA A 395 -5.04 22.93 -1.60
N LYS A 396 -3.98 22.80 -2.41
CA LYS A 396 -3.07 21.65 -2.37
C LYS A 396 -2.37 21.54 -1.02
N PHE A 397 -2.04 22.68 -0.42
CA PHE A 397 -1.32 22.81 0.84
C PHE A 397 -1.88 23.99 1.65
N VAL A 398 -1.85 23.86 2.98
CA VAL A 398 -2.24 24.92 3.92
C VAL A 398 -1.07 25.11 4.90
N PRO A 399 -0.44 26.28 4.98
CA PRO A 399 0.65 26.52 5.92
C PRO A 399 0.22 26.30 7.37
N LEU A 400 1.09 25.69 8.18
CA LEU A 400 0.79 25.44 9.60
C LEU A 400 0.51 26.72 10.40
N ALA A 401 1.16 27.83 10.04
CA ALA A 401 0.91 29.12 10.69
C ALA A 401 -0.55 29.58 10.53
N GLU A 402 -1.19 29.30 9.39
CA GLU A 402 -2.61 29.62 9.19
C GLU A 402 -3.50 28.70 10.03
N MET A 403 -3.16 27.41 10.14
CA MET A 403 -3.87 26.50 11.03
C MET A 403 -3.74 26.89 12.51
N ASP A 404 -2.56 27.35 12.92
CA ASP A 404 -2.31 27.83 14.28
C ASP A 404 -3.16 29.08 14.60
N LYS A 405 -3.34 30.00 13.65
CA LYS A 405 -4.24 31.16 13.81
C LYS A 405 -5.70 30.74 14.01
N ILE A 406 -6.20 29.80 13.20
CA ILE A 406 -7.57 29.29 13.32
C ILE A 406 -7.75 28.58 14.67
N ALA A 407 -6.79 27.74 15.07
CA ALA A 407 -6.80 27.07 16.36
C ALA A 407 -6.80 28.06 17.53
N ALA A 408 -6.00 29.13 17.46
CA ALA A 408 -6.01 30.20 18.45
C ALA A 408 -7.38 30.88 18.54
N GLY A 409 -8.00 31.20 17.40
CA GLY A 409 -9.36 31.77 17.37
C GLY A 409 -10.39 30.83 18.01
N ALA A 410 -10.32 29.53 17.74
CA ALA A 410 -11.19 28.53 18.35
C ALA A 410 -11.03 28.46 19.88
N ARG A 411 -9.78 28.46 20.37
CA ARG A 411 -9.47 28.47 21.81
C ARG A 411 -9.90 29.77 22.50
N GLN A 412 -9.95 30.88 21.76
CA GLN A 412 -10.49 32.17 22.22
C GLN A 412 -12.03 32.25 22.17
N GLY A 413 -12.71 31.18 21.75
CA GLY A 413 -14.18 31.12 21.71
C GLY A 413 -14.80 31.73 20.44
N GLN A 414 -14.02 31.98 19.39
CA GLN A 414 -14.58 32.42 18.11
C GLN A 414 -15.44 31.31 17.49
N ARG A 415 -16.66 31.69 17.08
CA ARG A 415 -17.70 30.74 16.65
C ARG A 415 -17.27 29.87 15.47
N MET A 416 -16.83 30.48 14.37
CA MET A 416 -16.56 29.74 13.13
C MET A 416 -15.32 28.83 13.21
N PRO A 417 -14.18 29.26 13.78
CA PRO A 417 -13.06 28.36 14.05
C PRO A 417 -13.43 27.17 14.95
N GLY A 418 -14.15 27.42 16.05
CA GLY A 418 -14.61 26.35 16.95
C GLY A 418 -15.59 25.38 16.25
N TYR A 419 -16.51 25.91 15.45
CA TYR A 419 -17.40 25.11 14.61
C TYR A 419 -16.62 24.23 13.62
N ALA A 420 -15.63 24.78 12.93
CA ALA A 420 -14.82 24.08 11.95
C ALA A 420 -14.10 22.85 12.54
N PHE A 421 -13.41 23.02 13.67
CA PHE A 421 -12.77 21.89 14.36
C PHE A 421 -13.78 20.86 14.86
N ARG A 422 -14.92 21.29 15.41
CA ARG A 422 -15.96 20.34 15.84
C ARG A 422 -16.50 19.52 14.68
N GLN A 423 -16.78 20.13 13.52
CA GLN A 423 -17.24 19.41 12.34
C GLN A 423 -16.19 18.44 11.80
N ALA A 424 -14.92 18.85 11.78
CA ALA A 424 -13.81 17.96 11.45
C ALA A 424 -13.75 16.75 12.40
N GLY A 425 -13.91 16.98 13.71
CA GLY A 425 -13.99 15.92 14.71
C GLY A 425 -15.15 14.95 14.45
N ILE A 426 -16.36 15.46 14.19
CA ILE A 426 -17.54 14.63 13.88
C ILE A 426 -17.31 13.78 12.62
N ALA A 427 -16.70 14.35 11.59
CA ALA A 427 -16.39 13.63 10.37
C ALA A 427 -15.40 12.48 10.61
N LEU A 428 -14.35 12.72 11.41
CA LEU A 428 -13.40 11.70 11.84
C LEU A 428 -14.09 10.62 12.68
N GLY A 429 -14.84 11.01 13.72
CA GLY A 429 -15.57 10.10 14.59
C GLY A 429 -16.54 9.19 13.85
N ASN A 430 -17.33 9.74 12.92
CA ASN A 430 -18.21 8.96 12.04
C ASN A 430 -17.43 8.02 11.11
N GLY A 431 -16.26 8.45 10.64
CA GLY A 431 -15.37 7.61 9.86
C GLY A 431 -14.87 6.41 10.68
N ILE A 432 -14.37 6.67 11.89
CA ILE A 432 -13.88 5.65 12.80
C ILE A 432 -15.01 4.70 13.21
N SER A 433 -16.21 5.19 13.48
CA SER A 433 -17.39 4.36 13.73
C SER A 433 -17.63 3.31 12.65
N ARG A 434 -17.48 3.69 11.37
CA ARG A 434 -17.62 2.77 10.23
C ARG A 434 -16.48 1.76 10.17
N LEU A 435 -15.26 2.18 10.52
CA LEU A 435 -14.12 1.28 10.66
C LEU A 435 -14.41 0.22 11.71
N LEU A 436 -14.81 0.61 12.93
CA LEU A 436 -15.15 -0.32 14.01
C LEU A 436 -16.38 -1.18 13.67
N SER A 437 -17.30 -0.70 12.84
CA SER A 437 -18.41 -1.54 12.38
C SER A 437 -17.96 -2.68 11.44
N LEU A 438 -16.82 -2.52 10.76
CA LEU A 438 -16.26 -3.51 9.84
C LEU A 438 -15.18 -4.37 10.49
N TYR A 439 -14.54 -3.87 11.53
CA TYR A 439 -13.44 -4.49 12.25
C TYR A 439 -13.74 -4.49 13.74
N GLU A 440 -13.41 -5.57 14.45
CA GLU A 440 -13.55 -5.63 15.91
C GLU A 440 -12.86 -4.44 16.63
N PRO A 441 -13.24 -4.12 17.89
CA PRO A 441 -12.64 -3.04 18.65
C PRO A 441 -11.13 -3.15 18.66
N MET A 442 -10.45 -2.06 18.32
CA MET A 442 -9.00 -1.98 18.32
C MET A 442 -8.54 -0.61 18.82
N PRO A 443 -7.36 -0.54 19.47
CA PRO A 443 -6.76 0.73 19.86
C PRO A 443 -6.49 1.61 18.64
N ILE A 444 -6.73 2.90 18.81
CA ILE A 444 -6.58 3.92 17.77
C ILE A 444 -5.42 4.84 18.14
N PHE A 445 -4.46 4.94 17.25
CA PHE A 445 -3.33 5.85 17.35
C PHE A 445 -3.57 7.04 16.43
N VAL A 446 -3.60 8.25 16.99
CA VAL A 446 -3.74 9.49 16.21
C VAL A 446 -2.37 10.10 16.02
N THR A 447 -1.96 10.29 14.77
CA THR A 447 -0.63 10.76 14.38
C THR A 447 -0.71 11.98 13.47
N GLY A 448 0.46 12.50 13.11
CA GLY A 448 0.61 13.58 12.12
C GLY A 448 0.45 14.97 12.70
N GLN A 449 0.66 15.98 11.85
CA GLN A 449 0.70 17.38 12.27
C GLN A 449 -0.62 17.86 12.91
N GLY A 450 -1.75 17.23 12.58
CA GLY A 450 -3.06 17.52 13.16
C GLY A 450 -3.19 17.17 14.64
N THR A 451 -2.28 16.37 15.21
CA THR A 451 -2.23 16.07 16.66
C THR A 451 -2.12 17.33 17.52
N ARG A 452 -1.51 18.41 17.00
CA ARG A 452 -1.42 19.75 17.64
C ARG A 452 -2.78 20.39 17.96
N TYR A 453 -3.83 19.93 17.29
CA TYR A 453 -5.18 20.47 17.37
C TYR A 453 -6.19 19.40 17.85
N PHE A 454 -5.71 18.26 18.35
CA PHE A 454 -6.59 17.17 18.75
C PHE A 454 -7.50 17.54 19.92
N ASP A 455 -7.06 18.45 20.81
CA ASP A 455 -7.89 19.04 21.87
C ASP A 455 -9.17 19.67 21.32
N LEU A 456 -9.11 20.34 20.17
CA LEU A 456 -10.25 20.98 19.51
C LEU A 456 -11.13 19.98 18.73
N LEU A 457 -10.54 18.87 18.28
CA LEU A 457 -11.24 17.82 17.55
C LEU A 457 -11.95 16.83 18.49
N HIS A 458 -11.40 16.62 19.69
CA HIS A 458 -11.73 15.54 20.61
C HIS A 458 -13.23 15.36 20.83
N LYS A 459 -13.91 16.44 21.23
CA LYS A 459 -15.36 16.39 21.48
C LYS A 459 -16.15 15.98 20.24
N GLY A 460 -15.78 16.49 19.06
CA GLY A 460 -16.44 16.09 17.81
C GLY A 460 -16.17 14.62 17.48
N VAL A 461 -14.96 14.13 17.73
CA VAL A 461 -14.60 12.71 17.52
C VAL A 461 -15.47 11.82 18.40
N GLU A 462 -15.60 12.14 19.69
CA GLU A 462 -16.48 11.40 20.62
C GLU A 462 -17.94 11.43 20.19
N GLU A 463 -18.45 12.60 19.80
CA GLU A 463 -19.83 12.74 19.31
C GLU A 463 -20.13 11.88 18.08
N GLY A 464 -19.18 11.80 17.13
CA GLY A 464 -19.30 10.95 15.94
C GLY A 464 -19.12 9.45 16.24
N LEU A 465 -18.23 9.12 17.18
CA LEU A 465 -18.05 7.75 17.68
C LEU A 465 -19.32 7.24 18.37
N ALA A 466 -19.93 8.08 19.19
CA ALA A 466 -21.15 7.75 19.94
C ALA A 466 -22.37 7.47 19.05
N GLN A 467 -22.29 7.69 17.74
CA GLN A 467 -23.34 7.29 16.79
C GLN A 467 -23.29 5.78 16.45
N SER A 468 -22.15 5.11 16.66
CA SER A 468 -22.03 3.67 16.40
C SER A 468 -22.76 2.85 17.47
N LEU A 469 -23.51 1.83 17.04
CA LEU A 469 -24.12 0.86 17.95
C LEU A 469 -23.08 0.22 18.86
N GLN A 470 -21.94 -0.18 18.29
CA GLN A 470 -20.88 -0.84 19.03
C GLN A 470 -20.30 0.07 20.12
N VAL A 471 -19.96 1.32 19.79
CA VAL A 471 -19.45 2.28 20.76
C VAL A 471 -20.46 2.57 21.86
N ARG A 472 -21.76 2.62 21.53
CA ARG A 472 -22.82 2.81 22.53
C ARG A 472 -22.99 1.63 23.48
N VAL A 473 -22.61 0.42 23.07
CA VAL A 473 -22.73 -0.81 23.86
C VAL A 473 -21.45 -1.12 24.63
N GLU A 474 -20.29 -1.00 23.98
CA GLU A 474 -18.98 -1.40 24.50
C GLU A 474 -18.15 -0.24 25.07
N GLY A 475 -18.56 1.00 24.80
CA GLY A 475 -17.84 2.21 25.20
C GLY A 475 -16.94 2.77 24.10
N LEU A 476 -16.30 3.90 24.39
CA LEU A 476 -15.33 4.52 23.48
C LEU A 476 -14.08 3.65 23.34
N PRO A 477 -13.51 3.53 22.13
CA PRO A 477 -12.22 2.86 21.95
C PRO A 477 -11.11 3.63 22.66
N GLU A 478 -10.02 2.93 22.99
CA GLU A 478 -8.80 3.59 23.45
C GLU A 478 -8.20 4.43 22.31
N ILE A 479 -7.99 5.72 22.55
CA ILE A 479 -7.37 6.65 21.61
C ILE A 479 -6.09 7.19 22.21
N THR A 480 -4.96 6.89 21.57
CA THR A 480 -3.63 7.39 21.96
C THR A 480 -3.13 8.39 20.92
N VAL A 481 -2.77 9.60 21.36
CA VAL A 481 -2.13 10.60 20.49
C VAL A 481 -0.62 10.38 20.48
N VAL A 482 -0.03 10.25 19.29
CA VAL A 482 1.41 10.07 19.11
C VAL A 482 1.98 11.20 18.26
N GLY A 483 2.81 12.05 18.88
CA GLY A 483 3.38 13.24 18.22
C GLY A 483 4.50 12.94 17.23
N ASP A 484 5.26 11.86 17.43
CA ASP A 484 6.39 11.48 16.56
C ASP A 484 5.97 10.55 15.43
N GLU A 485 5.18 11.08 14.49
CA GLU A 485 4.84 10.34 13.26
C GLU A 485 6.07 10.09 12.40
N GLN A 486 7.02 11.04 12.36
CA GLN A 486 8.19 10.95 11.48
C GLN A 486 9.10 9.79 11.87
N GLY A 487 9.35 9.59 13.17
CA GLY A 487 10.07 8.43 13.68
C GLY A 487 9.37 7.12 13.33
N LEU A 488 8.04 7.04 13.49
CA LEU A 488 7.27 5.84 13.11
C LEU A 488 7.32 5.54 11.60
N VAL A 489 7.25 6.57 10.76
CA VAL A 489 7.38 6.41 9.30
C VAL A 489 8.77 5.89 8.93
N PHE A 490 9.82 6.44 9.56
CA PHE A 490 11.19 6.00 9.34
C PHE A 490 11.41 4.54 9.80
N ASP A 491 10.94 4.18 10.99
CA ASP A 491 11.02 2.83 11.52
C ASP A 491 10.27 1.83 10.62
N GLY A 492 9.06 2.19 10.17
CA GLY A 492 8.27 1.35 9.26
C GLY A 492 8.93 1.19 7.90
N HIS A 493 9.59 2.24 7.39
CA HIS A 493 10.41 2.16 6.18
C HIS A 493 11.55 1.16 6.31
N LEU A 494 12.34 1.28 7.39
CA LEU A 494 13.48 0.39 7.63
C LEU A 494 13.03 -1.06 7.80
N ASP A 495 12.02 -1.30 8.63
CA ASP A 495 11.50 -2.65 8.87
C ASP A 495 11.02 -3.30 7.57
N ARG A 496 10.24 -2.58 6.76
CA ARG A 496 9.73 -3.08 5.49
C ARG A 496 10.82 -3.28 4.44
N ALA A 497 11.74 -2.33 4.30
CA ALA A 497 12.79 -2.39 3.30
C ALA A 497 13.80 -3.49 3.63
N LEU A 498 14.28 -3.55 4.88
CA LEU A 498 15.24 -4.57 5.30
C LEU A 498 14.63 -5.97 5.29
N SER A 499 13.33 -6.13 5.60
CA SER A 499 12.65 -7.42 5.47
C SER A 499 12.51 -7.86 4.00
N ALA A 500 12.34 -6.92 3.06
CA ALA A 500 12.37 -7.25 1.63
C ALA A 500 13.79 -7.63 1.17
N VAL A 501 14.81 -6.90 1.65
CA VAL A 501 16.22 -7.20 1.37
C VAL A 501 16.62 -8.58 1.90
N ASP A 502 16.17 -8.99 3.09
CA ASP A 502 16.35 -10.36 3.57
C ASP A 502 15.81 -11.40 2.59
N GLY A 503 14.60 -11.18 2.10
CA GLY A 503 13.95 -12.06 1.14
C GLY A 503 14.77 -12.18 -0.15
N ASP A 504 15.33 -11.07 -0.61
CA ASP A 504 16.14 -11.00 -1.83
C ASP A 504 17.53 -11.66 -1.63
N ILE A 505 18.19 -11.43 -0.50
CA ILE A 505 19.48 -12.08 -0.14
C ILE A 505 19.30 -13.60 -0.02
N THR A 506 18.24 -14.04 0.65
CA THR A 506 17.96 -15.47 0.83
C THR A 506 17.52 -16.14 -0.46
N ALA A 507 16.88 -15.41 -1.38
CA ALA A 507 16.60 -15.91 -2.72
C ALA A 507 17.89 -16.07 -3.55
N ALA A 508 18.80 -15.09 -3.47
CA ALA A 508 20.02 -15.05 -4.26
C ALA A 508 21.06 -16.09 -3.81
N GLY A 509 21.17 -16.36 -2.50
CA GLY A 509 22.07 -17.40 -1.99
C GLY A 509 21.65 -18.83 -2.35
N HIS A 510 20.45 -19.01 -2.89
CA HIS A 510 19.88 -20.30 -3.26
C HIS A 510 19.78 -20.52 -4.78
N ALA A 511 20.11 -19.49 -5.57
CA ALA A 511 20.27 -19.56 -7.03
C ALA A 511 21.72 -19.91 -7.39
#